data_AF-A0A5E6SME4-F1
#
_entry.id   AF-A0A5E6SME4-F1
#
_cell.length_a   1.000
_cell.length_b   1.000
_cell.length_c   1.000
_cell.angle_alpha   90.00
_cell.angle_beta   90.00
_cell.angle_gamma   90.00
#
_symmetry.space_group_name_H-M   'P 1'
#
loop_
_entity.id
_entity.type
_entity.pdbx_description
1 polymer ?
#
loop_
_entity_poly.entity_id
_entity_poly.type
_entity_poly.pdbx_seq_one_letter_code
_entity_poly.pdbx_strand_id
1 'polypeptide(L)'
;MFGFFWVFVPAALVLAIKGPELFGLLPVALCAAGNSRSGLFEQAAQLEPFAILALSAAALAPLLGLTLFWAPLPFKVLPVTRWSYWFYPGHLVALLGICNLM
;
A
#
# COMPACT_ATOMS: atom_id res chain seq x y z
N MET A 1 -6.29 -13.48 -2.23
CA MET A 1 -6.59 -13.13 -3.64
C MET A 1 -7.40 -11.85 -3.64
N PHE A 2 -7.13 -10.91 -4.56
CA PHE A 2 -7.73 -9.57 -4.60
C PHE A 2 -9.27 -9.63 -4.47
N GLY A 3 -9.78 -9.41 -3.26
CA GLY A 3 -11.20 -9.35 -2.97
C GLY A 3 -11.85 -8.10 -3.57
N PHE A 4 -13.18 -8.07 -3.55
CA PHE A 4 -14.02 -7.00 -4.09
C PHE A 4 -13.53 -5.58 -3.73
N PHE A 5 -13.12 -5.34 -2.47
CA PHE A 5 -12.63 -4.04 -2.01
C PHE A 5 -11.37 -3.54 -2.75
N TRP A 6 -10.48 -4.45 -3.14
CA TRP A 6 -9.20 -4.10 -3.77
C TRP A 6 -9.39 -3.46 -5.16
N VAL A 7 -10.50 -3.77 -5.84
CA VAL A 7 -10.85 -3.20 -7.15
C VAL A 7 -11.14 -1.70 -7.06
N PHE A 8 -11.62 -1.21 -5.91
CA PHE A 8 -11.99 0.20 -5.72
C PHE A 8 -10.85 1.06 -5.22
N VAL A 9 -9.73 0.47 -4.76
CA VAL A 9 -8.59 1.22 -4.22
C VAL A 9 -8.03 2.24 -5.22
N PRO A 10 -7.82 1.92 -6.52
CA PRO A 10 -7.33 2.92 -7.47
C PRO A 10 -8.30 4.10 -7.65
N ALA A 11 -9.61 3.82 -7.72
CA ALA A 11 -10.63 4.86 -7.84
C ALA A 11 -10.67 5.76 -6.59
N ALA A 12 -10.60 5.16 -5.40
CA ALA A 12 -10.54 5.90 -4.14
C ALA A 12 -9.30 6.78 -4.04
N LEU A 13 -8.15 6.32 -4.53
CA LEU A 13 -6.93 7.12 -4.56
C LEU A 13 -7.08 8.35 -5.48
N VAL A 14 -7.67 8.18 -6.67
CA VAL A 14 -7.94 9.30 -7.58
C VAL A 14 -8.91 10.31 -6.97
N LEU A 15 -9.94 9.84 -6.25
CA LEU A 15 -10.86 10.71 -5.52
C LEU A 15 -10.14 11.46 -4.40
N ALA A 16 -9.29 10.78 -3.62
CA ALA A 16 -8.49 11.39 -2.57
C ALA A 16 -7.53 12.47 -3.11
N ILE A 17 -6.90 12.22 -4.26
CA ILE A 17 -6.03 13.19 -4.94
C ILE A 17 -6.80 14.46 -5.35
N LYS A 18 -8.01 14.30 -5.91
CA LYS A 18 -8.83 15.41 -6.41
C LYS A 18 -9.61 16.16 -5.32
N GLY A 19 -9.95 15.49 -4.22
CA GLY A 19 -10.78 16.01 -3.14
C GLY A 19 -10.33 15.48 -1.77
N PRO A 20 -9.16 15.92 -1.27
CA PRO A 20 -8.54 15.35 -0.06
C PRO A 20 -9.41 15.48 1.19
N GLU A 21 -10.10 16.60 1.37
CA GLU A 21 -10.95 16.89 2.53
C GLU A 21 -12.06 15.85 2.74
N LEU A 22 -12.64 15.33 1.65
CA LEU A 22 -13.77 14.40 1.71
C LEU A 22 -13.33 12.94 1.52
N PHE A 23 -12.33 12.70 0.66
CA PHE A 23 -11.99 11.34 0.22
C PHE A 23 -10.63 10.85 0.74
N GLY A 24 -9.88 11.65 1.51
CA GLY A 24 -8.54 11.29 1.99
C GLY A 24 -8.48 10.00 2.80
N LEU A 25 -9.52 9.68 3.57
CA LEU A 25 -9.61 8.45 4.37
C LEU A 25 -10.18 7.25 3.60
N LEU A 26 -10.79 7.46 2.44
CA LEU A 26 -11.40 6.39 1.64
C LEU A 26 -10.39 5.29 1.24
N PRO A 27 -9.19 5.59 0.71
CA PRO A 27 -8.22 4.54 0.40
C PRO A 27 -7.71 3.81 1.65
N VAL A 28 -7.59 4.50 2.79
CA VAL A 28 -7.23 3.89 4.08
C VAL A 28 -8.26 2.83 4.49
N ALA A 29 -9.54 3.22 4.46
CA ALA A 29 -10.65 2.33 4.81
C ALA A 29 -10.73 1.12 3.89
N LEU A 30 -10.53 1.30 2.58
CA LEU A 30 -10.54 0.20 1.61
C LEU A 30 -9.35 -0.74 1.75
N CYS A 31 -8.15 -0.24 2.01
CA CYS A 31 -6.97 -1.06 2.28
C CYS A 31 -7.15 -1.88 3.57
N ALA A 32 -7.71 -1.29 4.62
CA ALA A 32 -8.03 -2.02 5.85
C ALA A 32 -9.15 -3.06 5.62
N ALA A 33 -10.26 -2.68 4.98
CA ALA A 33 -11.38 -3.57 4.67
C ALA A 33 -10.97 -4.74 3.75
N GLY A 34 -10.03 -4.51 2.84
CA GLY A 34 -9.43 -5.54 2.00
C GLY A 34 -8.76 -6.67 2.77
N ASN A 35 -8.37 -6.42 4.03
CA ASN A 35 -7.76 -7.36 4.96
C ASN A 35 -8.76 -7.97 5.98
N SER A 36 -10.07 -7.72 5.83
CA SER A 36 -11.09 -8.27 6.73
C SER A 36 -11.19 -9.80 6.70
N ARG A 37 -10.95 -10.41 5.53
CA ARG A 37 -11.12 -11.87 5.33
C ARG A 37 -9.92 -12.71 5.75
N SER A 38 -8.81 -12.11 6.17
CA SER A 38 -7.60 -12.85 6.59
C SER A 38 -7.57 -13.17 8.09
N GLY A 39 -8.58 -12.77 8.86
CA GLY A 39 -8.60 -12.93 10.32
C GLY A 39 -7.67 -11.95 11.06
N LEU A 40 -6.99 -11.06 10.34
CA LEU A 40 -6.06 -10.09 10.92
C LEU A 40 -6.73 -9.16 11.94
N PHE A 41 -8.01 -8.81 11.75
CA PHE A 41 -8.74 -8.00 12.72
C PHE A 41 -8.96 -8.72 14.05
N GLU A 42 -9.27 -10.02 14.02
CA GLU A 42 -9.45 -10.81 15.24
C GLU A 42 -8.10 -11.01 15.95
N GLN A 43 -7.04 -11.31 15.20
CA GLN A 43 -5.68 -11.47 15.74
C GLN A 43 -5.16 -10.15 16.33
N ALA A 44 -5.38 -9.02 15.66
CA ALA A 44 -5.00 -7.71 16.18
C ALA A 44 -5.80 -7.34 17.44
N ALA A 45 -7.08 -7.72 17.53
CA ALA A 45 -7.87 -7.54 18.74
C ALA A 45 -7.34 -8.38 19.92
N GLN A 46 -6.66 -9.48 19.65
CA GLN A 46 -5.93 -10.30 20.63
C GLN A 46 -4.50 -9.78 20.91
N LEU A 47 -4.18 -8.57 20.44
CA LEU A 47 -2.86 -7.94 20.58
C LEU A 47 -1.72 -8.73 19.91
N GLU A 48 -2.04 -9.52 18.88
CA GLU A 48 -1.03 -10.22 18.10
C GLU A 48 -0.18 -9.20 17.33
N PRO A 49 1.15 -9.12 17.58
CA PRO A 49 1.99 -8.05 17.05
C PRO A 49 2.05 -8.01 15.52
N PHE A 50 2.10 -9.16 14.86
CA PHE A 50 2.17 -9.23 13.40
C PHE A 50 0.90 -8.68 12.76
N ALA A 51 -0.28 -9.02 13.28
CA ALA A 51 -1.56 -8.56 12.77
C ALA A 51 -1.75 -7.07 12.98
N ILE A 52 -1.32 -6.53 14.12
CA ILE A 52 -1.29 -5.08 14.37
C ILE A 52 -0.39 -4.40 13.34
N LEU A 53 0.84 -4.90 13.15
CA LEU A 53 1.79 -4.33 12.19
C LEU A 53 1.25 -4.39 10.76
N ALA A 54 0.63 -5.51 10.37
CA ALA A 54 0.07 -5.72 9.04
C ALA A 54 -1.09 -4.74 8.75
N LEU A 55 -2.03 -4.60 9.69
CA LEU A 55 -3.15 -3.65 9.55
C LEU A 55 -2.67 -2.20 9.60
N SER A 56 -1.69 -1.90 10.45
CA SER A 56 -1.06 -0.58 10.52
C SER A 56 -0.37 -0.22 9.20
N ALA A 57 0.40 -1.15 8.64
CA ALA A 57 1.03 -0.98 7.34
C ALA A 57 0.00 -0.78 6.21
N ALA A 58 -1.09 -1.56 6.23
CA ALA A 58 -2.18 -1.41 5.26
C ALA A 58 -2.86 -0.03 5.33
N ALA A 59 -3.03 0.53 6.53
CA ALA A 59 -3.60 1.85 6.73
C ALA A 59 -2.61 2.99 6.40
N LEU A 60 -1.34 2.83 6.79
CA LEU A 60 -0.30 3.83 6.57
C LEU A 60 0.12 3.94 5.11
N ALA A 61 0.10 2.84 4.35
CA ALA A 61 0.50 2.84 2.94
C ALA A 61 -0.21 3.92 2.09
N PRO A 62 -1.56 4.02 2.06
CA PRO A 62 -2.24 5.07 1.31
C PRO A 62 -2.01 6.47 1.91
N LEU A 63 -1.88 6.62 3.23
CA LEU A 63 -1.58 7.91 3.85
C LEU A 63 -0.21 8.43 3.42
N LEU A 64 0.84 7.60 3.54
CA LEU A 64 2.19 7.93 3.12
C LEU A 64 2.29 8.17 1.60
N GLY A 65 1.56 7.39 0.81
CA GLY A 65 1.50 7.59 -0.64
C GLY A 65 0.90 8.95 -1.01
N LEU A 66 -0.19 9.36 -0.36
CA LEU A 66 -0.84 10.65 -0.58
C LEU A 66 0.01 11.81 -0.07
N THR A 67 0.62 11.71 1.12
CA THR A 67 1.52 12.75 1.62
C THR A 67 2.72 12.94 0.71
N LEU A 68 3.30 11.84 0.19
CA LEU A 68 4.39 11.90 -0.78
C LEU A 68 3.95 12.49 -2.12
N PHE A 69 2.72 12.18 -2.57
CA PHE A 69 2.16 12.73 -3.81
C PHE A 69 2.03 14.26 -3.77
N TRP A 70 1.60 14.81 -2.64
CA TRP A 70 1.48 16.26 -2.46
C TRP A 70 2.76 16.93 -1.95
N ALA A 71 3.78 16.17 -1.56
CA ALA A 71 5.03 16.73 -1.07
C ALA A 71 5.77 17.48 -2.20
N PRO A 72 6.27 18.71 -1.93
CA PRO A 72 7.16 19.37 -2.86
C PRO A 72 8.51 18.62 -2.87
N LEU A 73 8.79 17.90 -3.95
CA LEU A 73 10.05 17.21 -4.12
C LEU A 73 11.10 18.18 -4.72
N PRO A 74 12.33 18.24 -4.18
CA PRO A 74 13.38 19.14 -4.67
C PRO A 74 13.97 18.69 -6.01
N PHE A 75 13.52 17.56 -6.57
CA PHE A 75 14.00 16.97 -7.80
C PHE A 75 12.85 16.54 -8.69
N LYS A 76 13.12 16.43 -9.99
CA LYS A 76 12.15 15.95 -10.97
C LYS A 76 12.03 14.43 -10.91
N VAL A 77 10.83 13.93 -10.64
CA VAL A 77 10.54 12.49 -10.71
C VAL A 77 10.57 12.04 -12.16
N LEU A 78 11.44 11.08 -12.48
CA LEU A 78 11.52 10.52 -13.84
C LEU A 78 10.26 9.69 -14.13
N PRO A 79 9.65 9.85 -15.33
CA PRO A 79 8.49 9.06 -15.69
C PRO A 79 8.85 7.58 -15.72
N VAL A 80 8.03 6.80 -15.04
CA VAL A 80 8.13 5.34 -15.06
C VAL A 80 7.60 4.87 -16.41
N THR A 81 8.48 4.32 -17.26
CA THR A 81 8.13 3.82 -18.60
C THR A 81 8.38 2.31 -18.66
N ARG A 82 9.00 1.79 -19.73
CA ARG A 82 9.29 0.36 -19.93
C ARG A 82 10.31 -0.18 -18.92
N TRP A 83 11.08 0.67 -18.26
CA TRP A 83 12.05 0.21 -17.26
C TRP A 83 11.37 -0.35 -16.00
N SER A 84 10.09 -0.05 -15.76
CA SER A 84 9.30 -0.65 -14.67
C SER A 84 9.12 -2.16 -14.78
N TYR A 85 9.19 -2.71 -16.00
CA TYR A 85 9.12 -4.17 -16.19
C TYR A 85 10.27 -4.89 -15.47
N TRP A 86 11.36 -4.19 -15.17
CA TRP A 86 12.47 -4.74 -14.40
C TRP A 86 12.25 -4.76 -12.89
N PHE A 87 11.22 -4.10 -12.36
CA PHE A 87 10.94 -4.14 -10.92
C PHE A 87 10.67 -5.55 -10.44
N TYR A 88 9.82 -6.31 -11.15
CA TYR A 88 9.48 -7.67 -10.75
C TYR A 88 10.68 -8.63 -10.73
N PRO A 89 11.44 -8.80 -11.83
CA PRO A 89 12.62 -9.66 -11.83
C PRO A 89 13.72 -9.13 -10.90
N GLY A 90 13.91 -7.80 -10.82
CA GLY A 90 14.89 -7.19 -9.92
C GLY A 90 14.60 -7.49 -8.46
N HIS A 91 13.34 -7.38 -8.03
CA HIS A 91 12.96 -7.76 -6.67
C HIS A 91 13.19 -9.25 -6.39
N LEU A 92 12.91 -10.13 -7.36
CA LEU A 92 13.12 -11.58 -7.18
C LEU A 92 14.60 -11.91 -7.05
N VAL A 93 15.46 -11.28 -7.85
CA VAL A 93 16.92 -11.43 -7.75
C VAL A 93 17.43 -10.92 -6.41
N ALA A 94 16.91 -9.79 -5.92
CA ALA A 94 17.29 -9.26 -4.61
C ALA A 94 16.87 -10.20 -3.47
N LEU A 95 15.63 -10.71 -3.48
CA LEU A 95 15.16 -11.69 -2.50
C LEU A 95 15.97 -12.99 -2.57
N LEU A 96 16.28 -13.47 -3.78
CA LEU A 96 17.13 -14.64 -3.96
C LEU A 96 18.52 -14.39 -3.36
N GLY A 97 19.11 -13.22 -3.58
CA GLY A 97 20.38 -12.84 -2.98
C GLY A 97 20.34 -12.86 -1.45
N ILE A 98 19.31 -12.27 -0.85
CA ILE A 98 19.12 -12.27 0.61
C ILE A 98 18.95 -13.69 1.14
N CYS A 99 18.10 -14.50 0.50
CA CYS A 99 17.86 -15.90 0.91
C CYS A 99 19.12 -16.78 0.80
N ASN A 100 20.04 -16.50 -0.12
CA ASN A 100 21.30 -17.26 -0.21
C ASN A 100 22.37 -16.78 0.77
N LEU A 101 22.20 -15.60 1.38
CA LEU A 101 23.14 -15.04 2.36
C LEU A 101 22.79 -15.41 3.82
N MET A 102 21.57 -15.91 4.06
CA MET A 102 21.08 -16.38 5.36
C MET A 102 21.22 -17.90 5.47
#